data_AF-W4EIS5-F1
#
_entry.id   AF-W4EIS5-F1
#
_cell.length_a   1.000
_cell.length_b   1.000
_cell.length_c   1.000
_cell.angle_alpha   90.00
_cell.angle_beta   90.00
_cell.angle_gamma   90.00
#
_symmetry.space_group_name_H-M   'P 1'
#
loop_
_entity.id
_entity.type
_entity.pdbx_description
1 polymer ?
#
loop_
_entity_poly.entity_id
_entity_poly.type
_entity_poly.pdbx_seq_one_letter_code
_entity_poly.pdbx_strand_id
1 'polypeptide(L)'
;MTLSKCLKLPMILLFVLILCTACQSHKEPGTSGYISLNELESLADKGAALNWSDFDKYTYEDIGSGVYIRKYEIEGEGQLLVRGKSLEKPPEQISIVDQKGGEQDVLLCVNPI
;
A
#
# COMPACT_ATOMS: atom_id res chain seq x y z
N MET A 1 11.80 -29.75 -58.44
CA MET A 1 12.64 -28.91 -57.55
C MET A 1 11.75 -27.80 -57.04
N THR A 2 11.15 -27.97 -55.85
CA THR A 2 11.69 -27.51 -54.55
C THR A 2 12.10 -26.04 -54.65
N LEU A 3 11.57 -25.10 -53.87
CA LEU A 3 11.80 -25.10 -52.43
C LEU A 3 10.94 -23.98 -51.78
N SER A 4 10.04 -24.40 -50.90
CA SER A 4 9.77 -23.79 -49.60
C SER A 4 9.16 -22.38 -49.52
N LYS A 5 7.84 -22.38 -49.34
CA LYS A 5 7.10 -21.44 -48.48
C LYS A 5 7.61 -21.55 -47.03
N CYS A 6 8.75 -20.95 -46.68
CA CYS A 6 9.24 -20.97 -45.29
C CYS A 6 9.94 -19.65 -44.88
N LEU A 7 9.33 -18.49 -45.15
CA LEU A 7 9.85 -17.24 -44.61
C LEU A 7 8.75 -16.29 -44.12
N LYS A 8 7.80 -16.81 -43.34
CA LYS A 8 6.90 -16.01 -42.48
C LYS A 8 6.68 -16.64 -41.11
N LEU A 9 7.36 -17.75 -40.80
CA LEU A 9 7.24 -18.45 -39.51
C LEU A 9 8.21 -17.94 -38.41
N PRO A 10 9.43 -17.41 -38.68
CA PRO A 10 10.31 -17.04 -37.58
C PRO A 10 9.96 -15.67 -36.99
N MET A 11 9.36 -14.77 -37.77
CA MET A 11 9.03 -13.41 -37.34
C MET A 11 7.79 -13.36 -36.45
N ILE A 12 6.80 -14.24 -36.69
CA ILE A 12 5.62 -14.38 -35.84
C ILE A 12 6.01 -15.04 -34.50
N LEU A 13 6.89 -16.04 -34.53
CA LEU A 13 7.38 -16.68 -33.30
C LEU A 13 8.20 -15.71 -32.42
N LEU A 14 8.96 -14.80 -33.04
CA LEU A 14 9.70 -13.75 -32.33
C LEU A 14 8.78 -12.74 -31.64
N PHE A 15 7.65 -12.40 -32.27
CA PHE A 15 6.68 -11.44 -31.73
C PHE A 15 5.93 -11.99 -30.50
N VAL A 16 5.66 -13.30 -30.47
CA VAL A 16 5.04 -13.98 -29.32
C VAL A 16 5.97 -14.02 -28.11
N LEU A 17 7.29 -14.17 -28.30
CA LEU A 17 8.28 -14.15 -27.22
C LEU A 17 8.45 -12.76 -26.59
N ILE A 18 8.25 -11.68 -27.36
CA ILE A 18 8.37 -10.30 -26.87
C ILE A 18 7.18 -9.92 -25.96
N LEU A 19 6.02 -10.57 -26.09
CA LEU A 19 4.88 -10.37 -25.18
C LEU A 19 5.05 -11.09 -23.83
N CYS A 20 6.07 -11.95 -23.67
CA CYS A 20 6.31 -12.70 -22.43
C CYS A 20 7.24 -11.98 -21.43
N THR A 21 7.77 -10.79 -21.72
CA THR A 21 8.72 -10.08 -20.82
C THR A 21 8.18 -8.79 -20.23
N ALA A 22 6.88 -8.76 -19.97
CA ALA A 22 6.32 -7.92 -18.93
C ALA A 22 5.44 -8.77 -17.99
N CYS A 23 6.02 -9.79 -17.37
CA CYS A 23 5.74 -10.01 -15.96
C CYS A 23 6.33 -8.83 -15.17
N GLN A 24 5.89 -7.61 -15.47
CA GLN A 24 5.82 -6.64 -14.41
C GLN A 24 4.82 -7.28 -13.47
N SER A 25 5.29 -7.73 -12.32
CA SER A 25 4.44 -7.81 -11.14
C SER A 25 3.96 -6.39 -10.90
N HIS A 26 3.01 -5.95 -11.73
CA HIS A 26 2.09 -4.91 -11.39
C HIS A 26 1.35 -5.57 -10.25
N LYS A 27 1.82 -5.32 -9.02
CA LYS A 27 0.92 -5.32 -7.89
C LYS A 27 -0.12 -4.29 -8.30
N GLU A 28 -1.19 -4.76 -8.93
CA GLU A 28 -2.47 -4.10 -8.90
C GLU A 28 -2.61 -3.55 -7.48
N PRO A 29 -2.99 -2.29 -7.26
CA PRO A 29 -3.46 -1.84 -5.95
C PRO A 29 -4.80 -2.52 -5.67
N GLY A 30 -4.82 -3.86 -5.71
CA GLY A 30 -5.87 -4.69 -5.18
C GLY A 30 -5.78 -4.55 -3.69
N THR A 31 -6.92 -4.23 -3.08
CA THR A 31 -7.15 -4.12 -1.65
C THR A 31 -6.34 -5.14 -0.87
N SER A 32 -5.16 -4.74 -0.39
CA SER A 32 -4.37 -5.57 0.49
C SER A 32 -5.02 -5.45 1.86
N GLY A 33 -5.35 -6.59 2.48
CA GLY A 33 -5.95 -6.58 3.81
C GLY A 33 -5.05 -5.95 4.88
N TYR A 34 -3.77 -5.76 4.57
CA TYR A 34 -2.73 -5.22 5.45
C TYR A 34 -1.83 -4.23 4.70
N ILE A 35 -1.08 -3.43 5.46
CA ILE A 35 -0.07 -2.48 4.99
C ILE A 35 1.29 -3.18 4.94
N SER A 36 1.92 -3.28 3.78
CA SER A 36 3.30 -3.81 3.70
C SER A 36 4.33 -2.86 4.29
N LEU A 37 5.51 -3.35 4.68
CA LEU A 37 6.55 -2.49 5.27
C LEU A 37 7.02 -1.38 4.32
N ASN A 38 7.13 -1.67 3.02
CA ASN A 38 7.50 -0.67 2.01
C ASN A 38 6.42 0.41 1.83
N GLU A 39 5.15 0.01 1.93
CA GLU A 39 4.04 0.96 1.87
C GLU A 39 3.96 1.81 3.14
N LEU A 40 4.27 1.23 4.29
CA LEU A 40 4.37 1.95 5.56
C LEU A 40 5.47 3.02 5.51
N GLU A 41 6.63 2.70 4.94
CA GLU A 41 7.70 3.68 4.67
C GLU A 41 7.23 4.79 3.74
N SER A 42 6.55 4.43 2.64
CA SER A 42 5.98 5.41 1.70
C SER A 42 4.92 6.32 2.34
N LEU A 43 4.15 5.81 3.30
CA LEU A 43 3.21 6.60 4.09
C LEU A 43 3.95 7.52 5.07
N ALA A 44 4.99 7.02 5.75
CA ALA A 44 5.80 7.81 6.66
C ALA A 44 6.46 9.02 5.96
N ASP A 45 6.94 8.82 4.73
CA ASP A 45 7.56 9.87 3.91
C ASP A 45 6.62 11.02 3.56
N LYS A 46 5.30 10.78 3.53
CA LYS A 46 4.31 11.86 3.33
C LYS A 46 4.22 12.81 4.52
N GLY A 47 4.55 12.35 5.73
CA GLY A 47 4.52 13.16 6.95
C GLY A 47 3.21 13.94 7.10
N ALA A 48 3.32 15.27 7.20
CA ALA A 48 2.17 16.17 7.40
C ALA A 48 1.19 16.24 6.20
N ALA A 49 1.54 15.69 5.03
CA ALA A 49 0.63 15.60 3.89
C ALA A 49 -0.30 14.37 3.94
N LEU A 50 -0.16 13.51 4.96
CA LEU A 50 -1.01 12.36 5.16
C LEU A 50 -2.48 12.76 5.36
N ASN A 51 -3.35 12.03 4.67
CA ASN A 51 -4.79 12.17 4.76
C ASN A 51 -5.45 10.79 4.95
N TRP A 52 -6.71 10.76 5.38
CA TRP A 52 -7.44 9.51 5.59
C TRP A 52 -7.54 8.64 4.34
N SER A 53 -7.65 9.27 3.16
CA SER A 53 -7.78 8.54 1.89
C SER A 53 -6.51 7.83 1.43
N ASP A 54 -5.34 8.22 1.94
CA ASP A 54 -4.08 7.49 1.73
C ASP A 54 -4.15 6.05 2.25
N PHE A 55 -5.11 5.77 3.14
CA PHE A 55 -5.32 4.47 3.76
C PHE A 55 -6.54 3.71 3.22
N ASP A 56 -7.34 4.28 2.31
CA ASP A 56 -8.63 3.69 1.88
C ASP A 56 -8.46 2.38 1.11
N LYS A 57 -7.26 2.10 0.59
CA LYS A 57 -6.93 0.83 -0.08
C LYS A 57 -6.69 -0.34 0.90
N TYR A 58 -6.60 -0.07 2.20
CA TYR A 58 -6.36 -1.10 3.21
C TYR A 58 -7.63 -1.36 4.03
N THR A 59 -7.81 -2.61 4.43
CA THR A 59 -8.85 -2.96 5.40
C THR A 59 -8.50 -2.41 6.78
N TYR A 60 -9.50 -1.92 7.51
CA TYR A 60 -9.33 -1.45 8.88
C TYR A 60 -10.51 -1.85 9.77
N GLU A 61 -10.23 -1.91 11.07
CA GLU A 61 -11.24 -1.96 12.12
C GLU A 61 -11.43 -0.55 12.70
N ASP A 62 -12.67 -0.07 12.77
CA ASP A 62 -12.98 1.16 13.51
C ASP A 62 -13.21 0.81 14.98
N ILE A 63 -12.30 1.28 15.83
CA ILE A 63 -12.34 1.06 17.28
C ILE A 63 -12.63 2.35 18.05
N GLY A 64 -13.04 3.41 17.33
CA GLY A 64 -13.33 4.72 17.89
C GLY A 64 -14.62 4.77 18.69
N SER A 65 -14.64 5.61 19.73
CA SER A 65 -15.86 5.97 20.48
C SER A 65 -15.89 7.48 20.70
N GLY A 66 -16.64 8.19 19.85
CA GLY A 66 -16.69 9.67 19.85
C GLY A 66 -15.50 10.36 19.17
N VAL A 67 -14.51 9.60 18.71
CA VAL A 67 -13.40 10.02 17.85
C VAL A 67 -13.14 8.93 16.80
N TYR A 68 -12.53 9.28 15.67
CA TYR A 68 -12.16 8.30 14.66
C TYR A 68 -10.85 7.62 15.05
N ILE A 69 -10.86 6.29 15.12
CA ILE A 69 -9.65 5.48 15.35
C ILE A 69 -9.72 4.29 14.39
N ARG A 70 -8.95 4.36 13.32
CA ARG A 70 -8.82 3.27 12.35
C ARG A 70 -7.59 2.43 12.70
N LYS A 71 -7.81 1.14 12.92
CA LYS A 71 -6.77 0.15 13.18
C LYS A 71 -6.52 -0.68 11.93
N TYR A 72 -5.29 -0.62 11.42
CA TYR A 72 -4.84 -1.35 10.24
C TYR A 72 -3.85 -2.44 10.63
N GLU A 73 -3.90 -3.58 9.95
CA GLU A 73 -2.87 -4.62 10.08
C GLU A 73 -1.61 -4.22 9.29
N ILE A 74 -0.44 -4.51 9.84
CA ILE A 74 0.86 -4.32 9.18
C ILE A 74 1.47 -5.70 8.89
N GLU A 75 2.18 -5.81 7.76
CA GLU A 75 2.96 -7.00 7.40
C GLU A 75 3.99 -7.37 8.49
N GLY A 76 4.21 -8.67 8.66
CA GLY A 76 5.08 -9.20 9.71
C GLY A 76 4.26 -9.35 10.97
N GLU A 77 4.24 -8.34 11.83
CA GLU A 77 3.54 -8.35 13.12
C GLU A 77 3.36 -6.91 13.62
N GLY A 78 2.12 -6.46 13.85
CA GLY A 78 1.84 -5.11 14.40
C GLY A 78 0.57 -4.47 13.84
N GLN A 79 0.20 -3.32 14.42
CA GLN A 79 -0.99 -2.57 14.04
C GLN A 79 -0.66 -1.08 13.89
N LEU A 80 -1.20 -0.44 12.86
CA LEU A 80 -1.15 1.01 12.71
C LEU A 80 -2.45 1.60 13.24
N LEU A 81 -2.37 2.57 14.15
CA LEU A 81 -3.51 3.30 14.67
C LEU A 81 -3.50 4.73 14.14
N VAL A 82 -4.51 5.06 13.33
CA VAL A 82 -4.71 6.40 12.76
C VAL A 82 -5.90 7.05 13.45
N ARG A 83 -5.68 8.21 14.10
CA ARG A 83 -6.64 8.86 14.99
C ARG A 83 -6.93 10.29 14.57
N GLY A 84 -8.16 10.74 14.79
CA GLY A 84 -8.51 12.16 14.67
C GLY A 84 -9.97 12.45 15.03
N LYS A 85 -10.29 13.74 15.21
CA LYS A 85 -11.65 14.16 15.59
C LYS A 85 -12.57 14.41 14.39
N SER A 86 -12.03 14.46 13.18
CA SER A 86 -12.79 14.67 11.94
C SER A 86 -12.12 13.96 10.76
N LEU A 87 -12.93 13.39 9.87
CA LEU A 87 -12.48 12.84 8.59
C LEU A 87 -12.24 13.93 7.52
N GLU A 88 -12.74 15.15 7.74
CA GLU A 88 -12.51 16.30 6.85
C GLU A 88 -11.17 17.00 7.10
N LYS A 89 -10.51 16.67 8.21
CA LYS A 89 -9.18 17.17 8.56
C LYS A 89 -8.15 16.03 8.50
N PRO A 90 -6.85 16.31 8.32
CA PRO A 90 -5.81 15.30 8.44
C PRO A 90 -5.89 14.54 9.77
N PRO A 91 -5.43 13.28 9.82
CA PRO A 91 -5.25 12.56 11.08
C PRO A 91 -4.43 13.38 12.08
N GLU A 92 -4.84 13.35 13.34
CA GLU A 92 -4.18 14.05 14.45
C GLU A 92 -3.07 13.23 15.10
N GLN A 93 -3.10 11.90 14.98
CA GLN A 93 -2.07 11.03 15.53
C GLN A 93 -1.99 9.71 14.74
N ILE A 94 -0.77 9.25 14.51
CA ILE A 94 -0.47 7.96 13.91
C ILE A 94 0.55 7.25 14.82
N SER A 95 0.25 6.03 15.25
CA SER A 95 1.16 5.23 16.08
C SER A 95 1.17 3.77 15.66
N ILE A 96 2.23 3.06 16.01
CA ILE A 96 2.37 1.62 15.77
C ILE A 96 2.26 0.90 17.11
N VAL A 97 1.39 -0.10 17.16
CA VAL A 97 1.23 -0.97 18.32
C VAL A 97 1.80 -2.34 17.98
N ASP A 98 2.74 -2.81 18.80
CA ASP A 98 3.29 -4.15 18.66
C ASP A 98 2.28 -5.23 19.16
N GLN A 99 2.55 -6.50 18.87
CA GLN A 99 1.68 -7.61 19.32
C GLN A 99 1.58 -7.77 20.84
N LYS A 100 2.49 -7.17 21.60
CA LYS A 100 2.51 -7.22 23.06
C LYS A 100 1.68 -6.09 23.68
N GLY A 101 1.05 -5.26 22.85
CA GLY A 101 0.28 -4.09 23.27
C GLY A 101 1.16 -2.90 23.65
N GLY A 102 2.46 -2.96 23.35
CA GLY A 102 3.36 -1.82 23.47
C GLY A 102 3.05 -0.82 22.36
N GLU A 103 2.58 0.37 22.74
CA GLU A 103 2.40 1.47 21.80
C GLU A 103 3.72 2.23 21.65
N GLN A 104 4.23 2.27 20.42
CA GLN A 104 5.35 3.11 20.03
C GLN A 104 4.80 4.22 19.12
N ASP A 105 4.92 5.47 19.58
CA ASP A 105 4.59 6.63 18.76
C ASP A 105 5.59 6.74 17.61
N VAL A 106 5.27 6.10 16.48
CA VAL A 106 6.03 6.16 15.23
C VAL A 106 5.20 6.95 14.23
N LEU A 107 5.15 8.27 14.41
CA LEU A 107 5.22 9.32 13.37
C LEU A 107 4.94 10.69 14.04
N LEU A 108 5.99 11.27 14.65
CA LEU A 108 5.95 12.63 15.17
C LEU A 108 5.99 13.64 14.00
N CYS A 109 4.85 13.97 13.40
CA CYS A 109 4.72 15.15 12.53
C CYS A 109 3.28 15.68 12.52
N VAL A 110 2.75 16.05 13.69
CA VAL A 110 1.52 16.85 13.77
C VAL A 110 1.78 18.05 14.68
N ASN A 111 2.57 18.99 14.18
CA ASN A 111 2.58 20.40 14.61
C ASN A 111 3.45 21.24 13.66
N PRO A 112 2.87 22.03 12.74
CA PRO A 112 3.47 23.31 12.40
C PRO A 112 3.04 24.34 13.46
N ILE A 113 4.05 25.02 14.00
CA ILE A 113 3.97 26.18 14.91
C ILE A 113 3.06 27.27 14.33
#